data_AF-A0A7V8F558-F1
#
_entry.id   AF-A0A7V8F558-F1
#
_cell.length_a   1.000
_cell.length_b   1.000
_cell.length_c   1.000
_cell.angle_alpha   90.00
_cell.angle_beta   90.00
_cell.angle_gamma   90.00
#
_symmetry.space_group_name_H-M   'P 1'
#
loop_
_entity.id
_entity.type
_entity.pdbx_description
1 polymer ?
#
loop_
_entity_poly.entity_id
_entity_poly.type
_entity_poly.pdbx_seq_one_letter_code
_entity_poly.pdbx_strand_id
1 'polypeptide(L)'
;MKARIEKKLSKRLVTLLPSLFGKAWVDREPSELAYEQNSCINNVMSVGGGIDYWGEGQDAYTCWALWRMNWMWHGPFESYPEGHRHQHYPNTEGFKPTTRNLLKLAAECELTSRK
;
A
#
# COMPACT_ATOMS: atom_id res chain seq x y z
N MET A 1 -1.88 0.06 -12.17
CA MET A 1 -2.98 -0.03 -11.17
C MET A 1 -3.86 1.22 -11.24
N LYS A 2 -5.19 1.17 -11.01
CA LYS A 2 -6.04 2.39 -10.98
C LYS A 2 -5.94 3.16 -9.64
N ALA A 3 -5.93 4.49 -9.65
CA ALA A 3 -5.86 5.32 -8.42
C ALA A 3 -7.01 5.06 -7.42
N ARG A 4 -8.20 4.66 -7.88
CA ARG A 4 -9.31 4.27 -6.98
C ARG A 4 -9.00 3.01 -6.16
N ILE A 5 -8.23 2.10 -6.73
CA ILE A 5 -7.84 0.85 -6.08
C ILE A 5 -6.77 1.17 -5.04
N GLU A 6 -5.78 2.00 -5.37
CA GLU A 6 -4.78 2.52 -4.43
C GLU A 6 -5.45 3.11 -3.18
N LYS A 7 -6.38 4.06 -3.36
CA LYS A 7 -7.12 4.66 -2.25
C LYS A 7 -7.80 3.64 -1.34
N LYS A 8 -8.44 2.63 -1.93
CA LYS A 8 -9.12 1.55 -1.18
C LYS A 8 -8.12 0.69 -0.42
N LEU A 9 -6.99 0.35 -1.04
CA LEU A 9 -5.95 -0.47 -0.44
C LEU A 9 -5.26 0.29 0.70
N SER A 10 -4.87 1.54 0.49
CA SER A 10 -4.29 2.40 1.54
C SER A 10 -5.19 2.48 2.78
N LYS A 11 -6.51 2.67 2.59
CA LYS A 11 -7.46 2.65 3.70
C LYS A 11 -7.53 1.30 4.42
N ARG A 12 -7.44 0.19 3.69
CA ARG A 12 -7.47 -1.16 4.28
C ARG A 12 -6.18 -1.49 5.02
N LEU A 13 -5.03 -1.05 4.52
CA LEU A 13 -3.73 -1.26 5.15
C LEU A 13 -3.67 -0.62 6.54
N VAL A 14 -4.22 0.59 6.69
CA VAL A 14 -4.34 1.24 8.01
C VAL A 14 -5.12 0.38 9.00
N THR A 15 -6.17 -0.31 8.56
CA THR A 15 -6.96 -1.21 9.43
C THR A 15 -6.29 -2.55 9.70
N LEU A 16 -5.44 -3.04 8.78
CA LEU A 16 -4.77 -4.33 8.89
C LEU A 16 -3.47 -4.25 9.69
N LEU A 17 -2.76 -3.12 9.59
CA LEU A 17 -1.44 -2.90 10.17
C LEU A 17 -1.42 -1.54 10.92
N PRO A 18 -2.21 -1.40 12.00
CA PRO A 18 -2.25 -0.16 12.77
C PRO A 18 -0.91 0.16 13.45
N SER A 19 -0.07 -0.85 13.73
CA SER A 19 1.28 -0.65 14.27
C SER A 19 2.17 0.16 13.32
N LEU A 20 2.01 -0.04 12.01
CA LEU A 20 2.83 0.61 10.99
C LEU A 20 2.19 1.90 10.46
N PHE A 21 0.88 1.86 10.20
CA PHE A 21 0.14 2.95 9.57
C PHE A 21 -0.75 3.73 10.57
N GLY A 22 -0.56 3.56 11.88
CA GLY A 22 -1.40 4.21 12.89
C GLY A 22 -1.33 5.74 12.90
N LYS A 23 -0.23 6.31 12.38
CA LYS A 23 -0.04 7.76 12.18
C LYS A 23 -0.40 8.24 10.77
N ALA A 24 -1.04 7.39 9.96
CA ALA A 24 -1.44 7.77 8.62
C ALA A 24 -2.47 8.92 8.67
N TRP A 25 -2.29 9.88 7.76
CA TRP A 25 -3.17 11.02 7.62
C TRP A 25 -3.87 10.97 6.25
N VAL A 26 -4.97 11.72 6.13
CA VAL A 26 -5.73 11.80 4.88
C VAL A 26 -5.16 12.94 4.06
N ASP A 27 -4.55 12.60 2.94
CA ASP A 27 -4.05 13.58 2.00
C ASP A 27 -5.16 14.11 1.10
N ARG A 28 -5.37 15.42 1.14
CA ARG A 28 -6.40 16.09 0.34
C ARG A 28 -5.97 16.29 -1.10
N GLU A 29 -4.68 16.18 -1.39
CA GLU A 29 -4.17 16.27 -2.74
C GLU A 29 -4.37 14.95 -3.49
N PRO A 30 -4.43 14.99 -4.85
CA PRO A 30 -4.39 13.78 -5.65
C PRO A 30 -3.07 13.03 -5.42
N SER A 31 -3.12 11.70 -5.35
CA SER A 31 -1.88 10.90 -5.32
C SER A 31 -1.12 11.03 -6.64
N GLU A 32 0.18 10.75 -6.64
CA GLU A 32 1.01 10.74 -7.86
C GLU A 32 0.37 9.90 -8.97
N LEU A 33 -0.10 8.69 -8.63
CA LEU A 33 -0.82 7.82 -9.55
C LEU A 33 -2.13 8.43 -10.07
N ALA A 34 -2.80 9.24 -9.25
CA ALA A 34 -4.00 9.95 -9.67
C ALA A 34 -3.66 11.07 -10.68
N TYR A 35 -2.55 11.78 -10.47
CA TYR A 35 -2.03 12.77 -11.42
C TYR A 35 -1.63 12.13 -12.76
N GLU A 36 -0.87 11.03 -12.73
CA GLU A 36 -0.47 10.30 -13.95
C GLU A 36 -1.67 9.83 -14.77
N GLN A 37 -2.76 9.44 -14.09
CA GLN A 37 -3.99 8.98 -14.73
C GLN A 37 -4.97 10.11 -15.08
N ASN A 38 -4.58 11.36 -14.86
CA ASN A 38 -5.43 12.54 -15.00
C ASN A 38 -6.79 12.37 -14.30
N SER A 39 -6.74 11.83 -13.08
CA SER A 39 -7.92 11.47 -12.29
C SER A 39 -8.03 12.36 -11.05
N CYS A 40 -9.24 12.76 -10.69
CA CYS A 40 -9.51 13.63 -9.53
C CYS A 40 -9.57 12.86 -8.19
N ILE A 41 -8.87 11.73 -8.08
CA ILE A 41 -8.91 10.88 -6.89
C ILE A 41 -8.03 11.48 -5.80
N ASN A 42 -8.68 12.02 -4.77
CA ASN A 42 -8.08 12.63 -3.59
C ASN A 42 -8.41 11.84 -2.31
N ASN A 43 -8.04 12.36 -1.14
CA ASN A 43 -8.35 11.78 0.17
C ASN A 43 -7.77 10.37 0.31
N VAL A 44 -6.51 10.19 -0.10
CA VAL A 44 -5.78 8.92 0.03
C VAL A 44 -5.11 8.89 1.40
N MET A 45 -5.07 7.70 2.03
CA MET A 45 -4.30 7.56 3.27
C MET A 45 -2.81 7.57 2.92
N SER A 46 -2.07 8.50 3.52
CA SER A 46 -0.65 8.73 3.31
C SER A 46 0.12 8.65 4.63
N VAL A 47 1.39 8.28 4.56
CA VAL A 47 2.34 8.18 5.67
C VAL A 47 3.65 8.83 5.27
N GLY A 48 4.37 9.32 6.27
CA GLY A 48 5.48 10.24 6.06
C GLY A 48 4.92 11.66 5.97
N GLY A 49 5.68 12.55 5.37
CA GLY A 49 5.43 13.97 5.50
C GLY A 49 5.76 14.42 6.93
N GLY A 50 6.78 15.24 7.06
CA GLY A 50 7.27 15.66 8.36
C GLY A 50 8.67 16.20 8.24
N ILE A 51 9.24 16.52 9.38
CA ILE A 51 10.61 17.01 9.48
C ILE A 51 11.36 15.97 10.32
N ASP A 52 12.51 15.53 9.81
CA ASP A 52 13.36 14.60 10.54
C ASP A 52 14.08 15.30 11.70
N TYR A 53 14.95 14.58 12.41
CA TYR A 53 15.71 15.14 13.52
C TYR A 53 16.64 16.29 13.09
N TRP A 54 17.07 16.32 11.84
CA TRP A 54 18.00 17.31 11.28
C TRP A 54 17.30 18.51 10.64
N GLY A 55 15.97 18.55 10.64
CA GLY A 55 15.22 19.64 10.01
C GLY A 55 14.91 19.39 8.52
N GLU A 56 15.24 18.20 7.99
CA GLU A 56 15.00 17.87 6.59
C GLU A 56 13.57 17.35 6.39
N GLY A 57 12.94 17.80 5.31
CA GLY A 57 11.61 17.35 4.92
C GLY A 57 11.64 15.86 4.55
N GLN A 58 10.81 15.07 5.20
CA GLN A 58 10.60 13.67 4.82
C GLN A 58 9.55 13.57 3.72
N ASP A 59 9.83 12.70 2.76
CA ASP A 59 8.88 12.37 1.71
C ASP A 59 7.56 11.85 2.27
N ALA A 60 6.47 12.21 1.59
CA ALA A 60 5.15 11.65 1.85
C ALA A 60 4.84 10.59 0.79
N TYR A 61 4.47 9.40 1.24
CA TYR A 61 4.06 8.30 0.37
C TYR A 61 2.62 7.90 0.68
N THR A 62 1.90 7.40 -0.31
CA THR A 62 0.63 6.71 -0.03
C THR A 62 0.93 5.46 0.81
N CYS A 63 0.01 5.08 1.71
CA CYS A 63 0.22 3.88 2.54
C CYS A 63 0.48 2.63 1.68
N TRP A 64 -0.17 2.55 0.52
CA TRP A 64 0.05 1.49 -0.46
C TRP A 64 1.45 1.54 -1.08
N ALA A 65 1.94 2.71 -1.50
CA ALA A 65 3.29 2.85 -2.06
C ALA A 65 4.35 2.42 -1.04
N LEU A 66 4.27 2.94 0.18
CA LEU A 66 5.20 2.59 1.26
C LEU A 66 5.16 1.08 1.58
N TRP A 67 3.95 0.51 1.64
CA TRP A 67 3.76 -0.92 1.87
C TRP A 67 4.39 -1.75 0.77
N ARG A 68 4.19 -1.38 -0.50
CA ARG A 68 4.73 -2.09 -1.66
C ARG A 68 6.26 -2.08 -1.67
N MET A 69 6.86 -0.92 -1.42
CA MET A 69 8.33 -0.76 -1.40
C MET A 69 8.99 -1.58 -0.31
N ASN A 70 8.30 -1.76 0.81
CA ASN A 70 8.83 -2.37 2.02
C ASN A 70 8.12 -3.69 2.37
N TRP A 71 7.41 -4.28 1.42
CA TRP A 71 6.56 -5.45 1.64
C TRP A 71 7.34 -6.65 2.20
N MET A 72 8.60 -6.77 1.79
CA MET A 72 9.53 -7.81 2.27
C MET A 72 10.04 -7.56 3.71
N TRP A 73 9.89 -6.35 4.23
CA TRP A 73 10.47 -5.89 5.50
C TRP A 73 9.42 -5.57 6.57
N HIS A 74 8.18 -5.33 6.18
CA HIS A 74 7.06 -5.07 7.10
C HIS A 74 6.52 -6.38 7.71
N GLY A 75 7.00 -6.75 8.91
CA GLY A 75 6.38 -7.78 9.76
C GLY A 75 4.93 -7.42 10.14
N PRO A 76 4.04 -8.34 10.59
CA PRO A 76 4.21 -9.63 11.28
C PRO A 76 3.50 -10.78 10.53
N PHE A 77 3.62 -10.83 9.20
CA PHE A 77 3.06 -11.94 8.45
C PHE A 77 3.98 -13.14 8.61
N GLU A 78 3.45 -14.23 9.18
CA GLU A 78 4.15 -15.51 9.14
C GLU A 78 4.55 -15.78 7.69
N SER A 79 5.80 -16.16 7.44
CA SER A 79 6.18 -16.60 6.11
C SER A 79 5.38 -17.85 5.76
N TYR A 80 5.15 -18.08 4.46
CA TYR A 80 4.63 -19.38 4.05
C TYR A 80 5.53 -20.50 4.59
N PRO A 81 4.94 -21.63 5.04
CA PRO A 81 5.68 -22.74 5.62
C PRO A 81 6.71 -23.31 4.64
N GLU A 82 7.73 -23.95 5.20
CA GLU A 82 8.81 -24.58 4.44
C GLU A 82 8.25 -25.63 3.46
N GLY A 83 8.67 -25.56 2.19
CA GLY A 83 8.14 -26.39 1.10
C GLY A 83 6.94 -25.80 0.33
N HIS A 84 6.43 -24.64 0.72
CA HIS A 84 5.38 -23.94 -0.05
C HIS A 84 5.96 -23.22 -1.28
N ARG A 85 5.20 -23.13 -2.39
CA ARG A 85 5.61 -22.43 -3.63
C ARG A 85 6.03 -20.96 -3.41
N HIS A 86 5.53 -20.36 -2.34
CA HIS A 86 5.80 -18.98 -1.95
C HIS A 86 6.57 -18.87 -0.63
N GLN A 87 7.42 -19.86 -0.31
CA GLN A 87 8.30 -19.83 0.86
C GLN A 87 9.05 -18.49 0.94
N HIS A 88 9.25 -17.98 2.16
CA HIS A 88 9.87 -16.68 2.47
C HIS A 88 9.03 -15.44 2.13
N TYR A 89 7.86 -15.58 1.49
CA TYR A 89 6.93 -14.46 1.34
C TYR A 89 5.97 -14.38 2.53
N PRO A 90 5.51 -13.16 2.88
CA PRO A 90 4.47 -12.97 3.88
C PRO A 90 3.18 -13.72 3.50
N ASN A 91 2.65 -14.53 4.43
CA ASN A 91 1.42 -15.26 4.26
C ASN A 91 0.23 -14.29 4.20
N THR A 92 -0.52 -14.34 3.10
CA THR A 92 -1.69 -13.48 2.84
C THR A 92 -3.02 -14.24 2.93
N GLU A 93 -3.00 -15.52 3.31
CA GLU A 93 -4.20 -16.36 3.40
C GLU A 93 -5.17 -15.91 4.48
N GLY A 94 -4.66 -15.34 5.58
CA GLY A 94 -5.46 -14.75 6.66
C GLY A 94 -6.20 -13.46 6.28
N PHE A 95 -5.93 -12.87 5.12
CA PHE A 95 -6.65 -11.70 4.66
C PHE A 95 -8.09 -12.03 4.26
N LYS A 96 -9.02 -11.14 4.64
CA LYS A 96 -10.41 -11.20 4.19
C LYS A 96 -10.46 -11.35 2.65
N PRO A 97 -11.36 -12.16 2.09
CA PRO A 97 -11.47 -12.36 0.65
C PRO A 97 -11.54 -11.05 -0.16
N THR A 98 -12.21 -10.04 0.39
CA THR A 98 -12.29 -8.69 -0.21
C THR A 98 -10.93 -8.03 -0.40
N THR A 99 -10.03 -8.19 0.57
CA THR A 99 -8.66 -7.64 0.51
C THR A 99 -7.83 -8.41 -0.51
N ARG A 100 -7.91 -9.75 -0.50
CA ARG A 100 -7.24 -10.60 -1.50
C ARG A 100 -7.68 -10.28 -2.92
N ASN A 101 -8.98 -10.05 -3.13
CA ASN A 101 -9.52 -9.67 -4.44
C ASN A 101 -9.03 -8.30 -4.89
N LEU A 102 -8.90 -7.32 -3.98
CA LEU A 102 -8.32 -6.01 -4.32
C LEU A 102 -6.84 -6.11 -4.68
N LEU A 103 -6.06 -6.95 -3.99
CA LEU A 103 -4.66 -7.22 -4.31
C LEU A 103 -4.52 -7.88 -5.69
N LYS A 104 -5.35 -8.89 -5.98
CA LYS A 104 -5.42 -9.52 -7.31
C LYS A 104 -5.75 -8.50 -8.41
N LEU A 105 -6.80 -7.69 -8.19
CA LEU A 105 -7.21 -6.66 -9.14
C LEU A 105 -6.11 -5.62 -9.37
N ALA A 106 -5.38 -5.23 -8.33
CA ALA A 106 -4.24 -4.32 -8.46
C ALA A 106 -3.14 -4.93 -9.34
N ALA A 107 -2.77 -6.20 -9.10
CA ALA A 107 -1.77 -6.92 -9.89
C ALA A 107 -2.21 -7.10 -11.36
N GLU A 108 -3.46 -7.47 -11.61
CA GLU A 108 -4.02 -7.58 -12.97
C GLU A 108 -3.98 -6.24 -13.72
N CYS A 109 -4.34 -5.15 -13.04
CA CYS A 109 -4.26 -3.80 -13.63
C CYS A 109 -2.81 -3.40 -13.97
N GLU A 110 -1.82 -3.86 -13.21
CA GLU A 110 -0.40 -3.58 -13.51
C GLU A 110 0.13 -4.41 -14.69
N LEU A 111 -0.27 -5.67 -14.77
CA LEU A 111 0.07 -6.51 -15.92
C LEU A 111 -0.55 -5.96 -17.21
N THR A 112 -1.76 -5.40 -17.11
CA THR A 112 -2.45 -4.80 -18.26
C THR A 112 -1.81 -3.47 -18.67
N SER A 113 -1.33 -2.65 -17.72
CA SER A 113 -0.65 -1.38 -18.04
C SER A 113 0.77 -1.54 -18.58
N ARG A 114 1.36 -2.74 -18.48
CA ARG A 114 2.70 -3.07 -19.02
C ARG A 114 2.67 -3.66 -20.43
N LYS A 115 1.48 -3.93 -20.97
CA LYS A 115 1.26 -4.35 -22.36
C LYS A 115 0.96 -3.13 -23.22
#